data_AF-A0A917UI54-F1
#
_entry.id   AF-A0A917UI54-F1
#
_cell.length_a   1.000
_cell.length_b   1.000
_cell.length_c   1.000
_cell.angle_alpha   90.00
_cell.angle_beta   90.00
_cell.angle_gamma   90.00
#
_symmetry.space_group_name_H-M   'P 1'
#
loop_
_entity.id
_entity.type
_entity.pdbx_description
1 polymer ?
#
loop_
_entity_poly.entity_id
_entity_poly.type
_entity_poly.pdbx_seq_one_letter_code
_entity_poly.pdbx_strand_id
1 'polypeptide(L)'
;MTDCIRAVRDNVSPAMDMQKRPQQPPQPQHPEGCLVVAIRIPVRIFVFLVVLPVRLLWDAFTATARFLWRYLLAPLGRAIGRILHALLVVPLIWLYRYLLTPLGHALLWLHARVLTPIGHALVWLHARVLTPIGHAVVWLLTPVARAVEWVFRMLGTALYWTVRVLLVLPALALWRWILAPSGRLLGIVLREIGEALGHAWRAAGYVARAAGRVLGTLFRWIFLEPARRVYRTVLTPVGHLVRDLVLHPVAEAARAIGRAVRQARADLRRALFGEPRRPAPVERREPGGRDTRTLDG
;
A
#
# COMPACT_ATOMS: atom_id res chain seq x y z
N MET A 1 18.35 -74.53 32.82
CA MET A 1 18.63 -73.60 31.70
C MET A 1 18.45 -72.13 32.13
N THR A 2 18.66 -71.89 33.42
CA THR A 2 18.42 -70.61 34.11
C THR A 2 19.73 -69.82 34.27
N ASP A 3 20.86 -70.42 33.90
CA ASP A 3 22.21 -69.82 34.00
C ASP A 3 22.72 -69.23 32.69
N CYS A 4 22.20 -69.64 31.53
CA CYS A 4 22.60 -69.07 30.24
C CYS A 4 22.05 -67.64 30.05
N ILE A 5 20.91 -67.34 30.71
CA ILE A 5 20.29 -66.01 30.73
C ILE A 5 21.07 -65.02 31.60
N ARG A 6 21.86 -65.51 32.57
CA ARG A 6 22.67 -64.68 33.48
C ARG A 6 24.00 -64.29 32.84
N ALA A 7 24.62 -65.18 32.06
CA ALA A 7 25.92 -64.93 31.41
C ALA A 7 25.88 -63.90 30.25
N VAL A 8 24.78 -63.77 29.52
CA VAL A 8 24.63 -62.72 28.47
C VAL A 8 24.35 -61.35 29.09
N ARG A 9 23.84 -61.31 30.32
CA ARG A 9 23.47 -60.08 31.02
C ARG A 9 24.68 -59.32 31.54
N ASP A 10 25.77 -60.03 31.82
CA ASP A 10 26.93 -59.48 32.54
C ASP A 10 28.14 -59.23 31.63
N ASN A 11 28.04 -59.54 30.33
CA ASN A 11 29.16 -59.42 29.40
C ASN A 11 28.91 -58.29 28.39
N VAL A 12 29.40 -57.09 28.69
CA VAL A 12 29.64 -56.01 27.69
C VAL A 12 28.42 -55.07 27.47
N SER A 13 27.90 -54.37 28.48
CA SER A 13 28.47 -53.10 28.99
C SER A 13 29.98 -53.16 29.18
N PRO A 14 30.77 -52.50 28.32
CA PRO A 14 31.11 -51.12 28.65
C PRO A 14 31.32 -50.21 27.43
N ALA A 15 31.45 -48.92 27.72
CA ALA A 15 32.00 -47.89 26.84
C ALA A 15 31.10 -47.50 25.65
N MET A 16 30.73 -46.26 25.45
CA MET A 16 31.09 -44.99 26.07
C MET A 16 29.99 -44.06 25.53
N ASP A 17 29.27 -43.36 26.39
CA ASP A 17 29.63 -41.99 26.73
C ASP A 17 29.64 -41.14 25.45
N MET A 18 28.63 -40.32 25.18
CA MET A 18 28.48 -38.98 25.73
C MET A 18 27.43 -38.32 24.81
N GLN A 19 26.47 -37.48 25.19
CA GLN A 19 26.34 -36.62 26.36
C GLN A 19 25.01 -35.85 26.21
N LYS A 20 24.07 -36.12 27.13
CA LYS A 20 23.41 -35.15 28.06
C LYS A 20 22.78 -33.87 27.46
N ARG A 21 21.52 -33.52 27.77
CA ARG A 21 20.97 -33.06 29.09
C ARG A 21 19.43 -32.78 28.96
N PRO A 22 18.69 -32.47 30.04
CA PRO A 22 18.56 -33.11 31.36
C PRO A 22 17.08 -33.43 31.71
N GLN A 23 16.85 -34.26 32.72
CA GLN A 23 15.54 -34.41 33.38
C GLN A 23 15.32 -33.29 34.43
N GLN A 24 14.06 -32.88 34.65
CA GLN A 24 13.64 -32.13 35.84
C GLN A 24 12.19 -32.53 36.27
N PRO A 25 11.85 -32.52 37.59
CA PRO A 25 10.96 -33.47 38.30
C PRO A 25 9.47 -33.04 38.41
N PRO A 26 8.55 -33.82 39.06
CA PRO A 26 7.12 -33.55 39.10
C PRO A 26 6.77 -32.47 40.16
N GLN A 27 5.93 -31.50 39.79
CA GLN A 27 5.37 -30.51 40.71
C GLN A 27 3.83 -30.61 40.80
N PRO A 28 3.26 -30.26 41.97
CA PRO A 28 2.00 -30.81 42.47
C PRO A 28 0.77 -30.24 41.76
N GLN A 29 -0.23 -31.08 41.55
CA GLN A 29 -1.58 -30.67 41.14
C GLN A 29 -2.14 -29.69 42.19
N HIS A 30 -2.21 -28.41 41.84
CA HIS A 30 -2.91 -27.38 42.64
C HIS A 30 -4.38 -27.33 42.21
N PRO A 31 -5.35 -27.55 43.13
CA PRO A 31 -6.77 -27.60 42.84
C PRO A 31 -7.36 -26.19 42.70
N GLU A 32 -7.03 -25.48 41.64
CA GLU A 32 -7.65 -24.20 41.28
C GLU A 32 -8.54 -24.33 40.05
N GLY A 33 -9.43 -25.33 40.08
CA GLY A 33 -10.35 -25.66 38.99
C GLY A 33 -11.75 -25.02 39.09
N CYS A 34 -12.19 -24.56 40.27
CA CYS A 34 -13.60 -24.19 40.47
C CYS A 34 -13.88 -22.67 40.50
N LEU A 35 -12.95 -21.84 41.00
CA LEU A 35 -13.22 -20.40 41.16
C LEU A 35 -13.23 -19.64 39.81
N VAL A 36 -12.36 -20.03 38.88
CA VAL A 36 -12.27 -19.44 37.52
C VAL A 36 -13.47 -19.81 36.65
N VAL A 37 -14.08 -20.99 36.87
CA VAL A 37 -15.28 -21.44 36.17
C VAL A 37 -16.52 -20.71 36.69
N ALA A 38 -16.64 -20.52 38.01
CA ALA A 38 -17.77 -19.83 38.64
C ALA A 38 -17.85 -18.34 38.24
N ILE A 39 -16.72 -17.66 38.02
CA ILE A 39 -16.68 -16.23 37.65
C ILE A 39 -16.93 -16.00 36.15
N ARG A 40 -16.60 -16.95 35.26
CA ARG A 40 -16.74 -16.78 33.79
C ARG A 40 -18.16 -17.02 33.26
N ILE A 41 -18.94 -17.87 33.93
CA ILE A 41 -20.33 -18.17 33.57
C ILE A 41 -21.23 -16.91 33.65
N PRO A 42 -21.23 -16.11 34.74
CA PRO A 42 -22.10 -14.93 34.83
C PRO A 42 -21.71 -13.84 33.83
N VAL A 43 -20.42 -13.62 33.57
CA VAL A 43 -19.96 -12.60 32.61
C VAL A 43 -20.44 -12.91 31.18
N ARG A 44 -20.41 -14.18 30.76
CA ARG A 44 -20.91 -14.58 29.44
C ARG A 44 -22.43 -14.48 29.33
N ILE A 45 -23.16 -14.79 30.41
CA ILE A 45 -24.62 -14.62 30.48
C ILE A 45 -24.99 -13.15 30.36
N PHE A 46 -24.31 -12.24 31.08
CA PHE A 46 -24.56 -10.80 30.97
C PHE A 46 -24.27 -10.26 29.57
N VAL A 47 -23.14 -10.65 28.95
CA VAL A 47 -22.82 -10.22 27.58
C VAL A 47 -23.86 -10.72 26.60
N PHE A 48 -24.32 -11.97 26.70
CA PHE A 48 -25.39 -12.48 25.84
C PHE A 48 -26.73 -11.80 26.12
N LEU A 49 -27.09 -11.60 27.39
CA LEU A 49 -28.34 -10.96 27.80
C LEU A 49 -28.41 -9.51 27.34
N VAL A 50 -27.29 -8.81 27.21
CA VAL A 50 -27.25 -7.40 26.75
C VAL A 50 -27.04 -7.30 25.24
N VAL A 51 -26.11 -8.06 24.67
CA VAL A 51 -25.75 -7.94 23.24
C VAL A 51 -26.82 -8.53 22.34
N LEU A 52 -27.46 -9.64 22.74
CA LEU A 52 -28.46 -10.30 21.90
C LEU A 52 -29.73 -9.46 21.69
N PRO A 53 -30.35 -8.83 22.72
CA PRO A 53 -31.50 -7.96 22.51
C PRO A 53 -31.13 -6.65 21.81
N VAL A 54 -29.94 -6.10 22.07
CA VAL A 54 -29.47 -4.91 21.34
C VAL A 54 -29.30 -5.20 19.85
N ARG A 55 -28.76 -6.36 19.48
CA ARG A 55 -28.69 -6.80 18.07
C ARG A 55 -30.06 -7.01 17.46
N LEU A 56 -30.98 -7.65 18.18
CA LEU A 56 -32.35 -7.86 17.70
C LEU A 56 -33.09 -6.54 17.47
N LEU A 57 -32.90 -5.58 18.37
CA LEU A 57 -33.48 -4.24 18.26
C LEU A 57 -32.90 -3.49 17.04
N TRP A 58 -31.60 -3.62 16.80
CA TRP A 58 -30.95 -3.03 15.63
C TRP A 58 -31.39 -3.67 14.31
N ASP A 59 -31.49 -5.00 14.28
CA ASP A 59 -31.94 -5.73 13.09
C ASP A 59 -33.42 -5.43 12.80
N ALA A 60 -34.27 -5.34 13.84
CA ALA A 60 -35.65 -4.90 13.71
C ALA A 60 -35.73 -3.46 13.19
N PHE A 61 -34.96 -2.53 13.75
CA PHE A 61 -34.97 -1.13 13.33
C PHE A 61 -34.53 -0.96 11.86
N THR A 62 -33.44 -1.61 11.46
CA THR A 62 -32.98 -1.56 10.06
C THR A 62 -33.94 -2.26 9.10
N ALA A 63 -34.65 -3.29 9.55
CA ALA A 63 -35.70 -3.93 8.75
C ALA A 63 -36.89 -2.98 8.55
N THR A 64 -37.41 -2.36 9.62
CA THR A 64 -38.47 -1.35 9.51
C THR A 64 -38.05 -0.15 8.68
N ALA A 65 -36.83 0.35 8.84
CA ALA A 65 -36.31 1.47 8.05
C ALA A 65 -36.19 1.12 6.57
N ARG A 66 -35.71 -0.10 6.23
CA ARG A 66 -35.65 -0.59 4.85
C ARG A 66 -37.05 -0.77 4.25
N PHE A 67 -38.00 -1.26 5.04
CA PHE A 67 -39.39 -1.44 4.61
C PHE A 67 -40.03 -0.07 4.34
N LEU A 68 -39.88 0.88 5.26
CA LEU A 68 -40.35 2.25 5.14
C LEU A 68 -39.72 2.97 3.93
N TRP A 69 -38.43 2.77 3.70
CA TRP A 69 -37.75 3.34 2.53
C TRP A 69 -38.30 2.80 1.21
N ARG A 70 -38.53 1.48 1.13
CA ARG A 70 -39.01 0.82 -0.10
C ARG A 70 -40.48 1.11 -0.40
N TYR A 71 -41.31 1.19 0.63
CA TYR A 71 -42.76 1.35 0.47
C TYR A 71 -43.25 2.80 0.52
N LEU A 72 -42.61 3.70 1.27
CA LEU A 72 -43.00 5.11 1.33
C LEU A 72 -42.06 6.00 0.53
N LEU A 73 -40.76 6.01 0.83
CA LEU A 73 -39.86 7.02 0.26
C LEU A 73 -39.57 6.78 -1.22
N ALA A 74 -39.45 5.53 -1.67
CA ALA A 74 -39.19 5.22 -3.07
C ALA A 74 -40.37 5.62 -4.00
N PRO A 75 -41.63 5.26 -3.74
CA PRO A 75 -42.74 5.72 -4.59
C PRO A 75 -42.97 7.22 -4.46
N LEU A 76 -42.85 7.79 -3.26
CA LEU A 76 -43.05 9.22 -3.04
C LEU A 76 -41.96 10.05 -3.74
N GLY A 77 -40.70 9.63 -3.67
CA GLY A 77 -39.58 10.26 -4.38
C GLY A 77 -39.73 10.21 -5.90
N ARG A 78 -40.24 9.10 -6.46
CA ARG A 78 -40.53 9.02 -7.90
C ARG A 78 -41.71 9.88 -8.31
N ALA A 79 -42.77 9.93 -7.50
CA ALA A 79 -43.93 10.78 -7.77
C ALA A 79 -43.56 12.26 -7.73
N ILE A 80 -42.87 12.70 -6.67
CA ILE A 80 -42.36 14.06 -6.52
C ILE A 80 -41.38 14.38 -7.64
N GLY A 81 -40.45 13.47 -7.95
CA GLY A 81 -39.50 13.65 -9.04
C GLY A 81 -40.16 13.85 -10.40
N ARG A 82 -41.21 13.07 -10.71
CA ARG A 82 -41.98 13.27 -11.96
C ARG A 82 -42.75 14.58 -11.97
N ILE A 83 -43.40 14.95 -10.87
CA ILE A 83 -44.15 16.21 -10.77
C ILE A 83 -43.19 17.38 -10.91
N LEU A 84 -42.06 17.36 -10.22
CA LEU A 84 -41.03 18.40 -10.30
C LEU A 84 -40.44 18.48 -11.71
N HIS A 85 -40.17 17.34 -12.34
CA HIS A 85 -39.68 17.30 -13.72
C HIS A 85 -40.72 17.86 -14.70
N ALA A 86 -41.98 17.45 -14.58
CA ALA A 86 -43.05 17.96 -15.43
C ALA A 86 -43.30 19.46 -15.20
N LEU A 87 -43.21 19.94 -13.96
CA LEU A 87 -43.53 21.32 -13.60
C LEU A 87 -42.36 22.28 -13.81
N LEU A 88 -41.10 21.83 -13.73
CA LEU A 88 -39.94 22.69 -13.95
C LEU A 88 -39.30 22.44 -15.30
N VAL A 89 -38.96 21.19 -15.60
CA VAL A 89 -38.12 20.88 -16.78
C VAL A 89 -38.91 21.08 -18.07
N VAL A 90 -40.18 20.65 -18.14
CA VAL A 90 -40.99 20.83 -19.34
C VAL A 90 -41.23 22.32 -19.67
N PRO A 91 -41.73 23.16 -18.74
CA PRO A 91 -41.91 24.58 -19.06
C PRO A 91 -40.58 25.30 -19.26
N LEU A 92 -39.50 24.91 -18.58
CA LEU A 92 -38.18 25.47 -18.84
C LEU A 92 -37.67 25.12 -20.24
N ILE A 93 -37.91 23.89 -20.73
CA ILE A 93 -37.59 23.51 -22.11
C ILE A 93 -38.46 24.28 -23.10
N TRP A 94 -39.75 24.47 -22.81
CA TRP A 94 -40.63 25.28 -23.67
C TRP A 94 -40.17 26.73 -23.71
N LEU A 95 -39.83 27.33 -22.57
CA LEU A 95 -39.30 28.68 -22.46
C LEU A 95 -37.95 28.80 -23.18
N TYR A 96 -37.05 27.82 -23.03
CA TYR A 96 -35.79 27.78 -23.75
C TYR A 96 -36.03 27.70 -25.27
N ARG A 97 -36.93 26.81 -25.71
CA ARG A 97 -37.20 26.60 -27.12
C ARG A 97 -37.89 27.81 -27.76
N TYR A 98 -38.88 28.40 -27.10
CA TYR A 98 -39.63 29.54 -27.63
C TYR A 98 -38.94 30.88 -27.43
N LEU A 99 -38.14 31.06 -26.39
CA LEU A 99 -37.51 32.34 -26.09
C LEU A 99 -36.04 32.34 -26.49
N LEU A 100 -35.25 31.35 -26.07
CA LEU A 100 -33.80 31.33 -26.31
C LEU A 100 -33.43 30.93 -27.74
N THR A 101 -34.18 30.04 -28.39
CA THR A 101 -33.89 29.68 -29.80
C THR A 101 -34.04 30.86 -30.75
N PRO A 102 -35.15 31.64 -30.74
CA PRO A 102 -35.24 32.81 -31.61
C PRO A 102 -34.31 33.94 -31.17
N LEU A 103 -34.08 34.13 -29.86
CA LEU A 103 -33.08 35.10 -29.41
C LEU A 103 -31.68 34.75 -29.90
N GLY A 104 -31.31 33.47 -29.84
CA GLY A 104 -30.02 32.96 -30.32
C GLY A 104 -29.86 33.16 -31.82
N HIS A 105 -30.89 32.84 -32.61
CA HIS A 105 -30.86 33.08 -34.06
C HIS A 105 -30.83 34.57 -34.39
N ALA A 106 -31.60 35.41 -33.69
CA ALA A 106 -31.59 36.85 -33.89
C ALA A 106 -30.23 37.46 -33.53
N LEU A 107 -29.59 37.00 -32.45
CA LEU A 107 -28.29 37.47 -32.01
C LEU A 107 -27.16 36.99 -32.94
N LEU A 108 -27.22 35.73 -33.40
CA LEU A 108 -26.32 35.20 -34.42
C LEU A 108 -26.47 35.93 -35.74
N TRP A 109 -27.71 36.23 -36.15
CA TRP A 109 -27.99 36.99 -37.37
C TRP A 109 -27.46 38.42 -37.25
N LEU A 110 -27.68 39.10 -36.12
CA LEU A 110 -27.15 40.43 -35.86
C LEU A 110 -25.61 40.42 -35.86
N HIS A 111 -25.01 39.43 -35.20
CA HIS A 111 -23.56 39.28 -35.15
C HIS A 111 -22.98 39.05 -36.56
N ALA A 112 -23.57 38.13 -37.33
CA ALA A 112 -23.14 37.80 -38.68
C ALA A 112 -23.47 38.86 -39.74
N ARG A 113 -24.43 39.75 -39.48
CA ARG A 113 -24.81 40.81 -40.42
C ARG A 113 -24.16 42.15 -40.10
N VAL A 114 -23.83 42.42 -38.83
CA VAL A 114 -23.31 43.72 -38.38
C VAL A 114 -21.89 43.60 -37.85
N LEU A 115 -21.61 42.66 -36.94
CA LEU A 115 -20.29 42.59 -36.30
C LEU A 115 -19.20 42.04 -37.22
N THR A 116 -19.52 41.07 -38.06
CA THR A 116 -18.57 40.51 -39.03
C THR A 116 -18.14 41.50 -40.12
N PRO A 117 -19.02 42.29 -40.80
CA PRO A 117 -18.55 43.29 -41.76
C PRO A 117 -17.81 44.43 -41.08
N ILE A 118 -18.22 44.85 -39.88
CA ILE A 118 -17.49 45.87 -39.11
C ILE A 118 -16.10 45.36 -38.73
N GLY A 119 -16.00 44.12 -38.27
CA GLY A 119 -14.72 43.47 -37.97
C GLY A 119 -13.82 43.38 -39.19
N HIS A 120 -14.36 42.94 -40.34
CA HIS A 120 -13.61 42.90 -41.59
C HIS A 120 -13.19 44.30 -42.07
N ALA A 121 -14.06 45.30 -41.96
CA ALA A 121 -13.74 46.68 -42.33
C ALA A 121 -12.64 47.26 -41.44
N LEU A 122 -12.69 46.99 -40.14
CA LEU A 122 -11.67 47.44 -39.19
C LEU A 122 -10.33 46.74 -39.42
N VAL A 123 -10.35 45.42 -39.65
CA VAL A 123 -9.14 44.65 -40.00
C VAL A 123 -8.57 45.12 -41.32
N TRP A 124 -9.41 45.39 -42.33
CA TRP A 124 -8.96 45.90 -43.62
C TRP A 124 -8.33 47.29 -43.48
N LEU A 125 -8.93 48.18 -42.69
CA LEU A 125 -8.39 49.51 -42.41
C LEU A 125 -7.06 49.42 -41.66
N HIS A 126 -6.99 48.59 -40.61
CA HIS A 126 -5.77 48.34 -39.86
C HIS A 126 -4.68 47.75 -40.77
N ALA A 127 -5.02 46.76 -41.59
CA ALA A 127 -4.09 46.13 -42.52
C ALA A 127 -3.58 47.13 -43.57
N ARG A 128 -4.46 47.98 -44.10
CA ARG A 128 -4.13 48.91 -45.18
C ARG A 128 -3.42 50.15 -44.71
N VAL A 129 -3.65 50.60 -43.48
CA VAL A 129 -3.09 51.86 -42.95
C VAL A 129 -2.01 51.59 -41.92
N LEU A 130 -2.27 50.76 -40.91
CA LEU A 130 -1.35 50.59 -39.79
C LEU A 130 -0.15 49.71 -40.14
N THR A 131 -0.32 48.68 -40.97
CA THR A 131 0.79 47.81 -41.40
C THR A 131 1.84 48.55 -42.24
N PRO A 132 1.51 49.36 -43.27
CA PRO A 132 2.52 50.10 -43.99
C PRO A 132 3.20 51.17 -43.14
N ILE A 133 2.46 51.82 -42.22
CA ILE A 133 3.05 52.75 -41.26
C ILE A 133 4.01 52.02 -40.32
N GLY A 134 3.60 50.86 -39.79
CA GLY A 134 4.44 50.02 -38.94
C GLY A 134 5.71 49.57 -39.66
N HIS A 135 5.60 49.13 -40.92
CA HIS A 135 6.77 48.78 -41.72
C HIS A 135 7.66 49.98 -42.01
N ALA A 136 7.11 51.16 -42.32
CA ALA A 136 7.89 52.37 -42.55
C ALA A 136 8.66 52.81 -41.30
N VAL A 137 7.99 52.75 -40.13
CA VAL A 137 8.59 53.05 -38.82
C VAL A 137 9.69 52.04 -38.51
N VAL A 138 9.44 50.74 -38.63
CA VAL A 138 10.48 49.71 -38.39
C VAL A 138 11.64 49.87 -39.36
N TRP A 139 11.39 50.14 -40.64
CA TRP A 139 12.43 50.33 -41.63
C TRP A 139 13.31 51.55 -41.30
N LEU A 140 12.75 52.60 -40.70
CA LEU A 140 13.50 53.78 -40.26
C LEU A 140 14.23 53.58 -38.92
N LEU A 141 13.61 52.90 -37.93
CA LEU A 141 14.23 52.71 -36.62
C LEU A 141 15.30 51.62 -36.60
N THR A 142 15.19 50.59 -37.44
CA THR A 142 16.16 49.48 -37.49
C THR A 142 17.60 49.94 -37.77
N PRO A 143 17.88 50.79 -38.79
CA PRO A 143 19.24 51.28 -39.03
C PRO A 143 19.74 52.16 -37.89
N VAL A 144 18.87 52.98 -37.29
CA VAL A 144 19.22 53.83 -36.15
C VAL A 144 19.61 52.97 -34.94
N ALA A 145 18.81 51.96 -34.60
CA ALA A 145 19.10 51.04 -33.50
C ALA A 145 20.42 50.28 -33.74
N ARG A 146 20.67 49.82 -34.97
CA ARG A 146 21.93 49.15 -35.32
C ARG A 146 23.13 50.09 -35.24
N ALA A 147 22.99 51.34 -35.67
CA ALA A 147 24.05 52.34 -35.57
C ALA A 147 24.40 52.62 -34.10
N VAL A 148 23.38 52.81 -33.27
CA VAL A 148 23.53 53.00 -31.82
C VAL A 148 24.21 51.78 -31.19
N GLU A 149 23.77 50.56 -31.50
CA GLU A 149 24.39 49.33 -31.00
C GLU A 149 25.86 49.22 -31.44
N TRP A 150 26.18 49.55 -32.69
CA TRP A 150 27.54 49.57 -33.20
C TRP A 150 28.43 50.54 -32.43
N VAL A 151 27.94 51.74 -32.15
CA VAL A 151 28.66 52.75 -31.36
C VAL A 151 28.90 52.24 -29.94
N PHE A 152 27.88 51.68 -29.28
CA PHE A 152 28.05 51.12 -27.94
C PHE A 152 28.98 49.91 -27.91
N ARG A 153 28.95 49.04 -28.92
CA ARG A 153 29.88 47.91 -29.02
C ARG A 153 31.31 48.38 -29.21
N MET A 154 31.55 49.37 -30.07
CA MET A 154 32.88 49.95 -30.27
C MET A 154 33.39 50.62 -29.00
N LEU A 155 32.55 51.44 -28.35
CA LEU A 155 32.91 52.11 -27.11
C LEU A 155 33.16 51.11 -25.97
N GLY A 156 32.28 50.10 -25.83
CA GLY A 156 32.42 49.05 -24.85
C GLY A 156 33.66 48.19 -25.09
N THR A 157 33.97 47.86 -26.35
CA THR A 157 35.19 47.13 -26.70
C THR A 157 36.44 47.95 -26.40
N ALA A 158 36.45 49.24 -26.76
CA ALA A 158 37.56 50.14 -26.48
C ALA A 158 37.77 50.32 -24.97
N LEU A 159 36.70 50.55 -24.21
CA LEU A 159 36.77 50.68 -22.76
C LEU A 159 37.22 49.37 -22.11
N TYR A 160 36.66 48.25 -22.55
CA TYR A 160 37.07 46.93 -22.09
C TYR A 160 38.55 46.66 -22.35
N TRP A 161 39.03 46.95 -23.56
CA TRP A 161 40.42 46.70 -23.92
C TRP A 161 41.35 47.62 -23.12
N THR A 162 40.96 48.87 -22.91
CA THR A 162 41.68 49.84 -22.08
C THR A 162 41.76 49.37 -20.63
N VAL A 163 40.63 49.01 -20.04
CA VAL A 163 40.56 48.48 -18.66
C VAL A 163 41.32 47.17 -18.56
N ARG A 164 41.22 46.27 -19.55
CA ARG A 164 41.94 45.00 -19.56
C ARG A 164 43.44 45.21 -19.65
N VAL A 165 43.93 46.07 -20.53
CA VAL A 165 45.35 46.38 -20.62
C VAL A 165 45.83 47.10 -19.36
N LEU A 166 45.08 48.09 -18.89
CA LEU A 166 45.46 48.91 -17.74
C LEU A 166 45.35 48.18 -16.40
N LEU A 167 44.44 47.21 -16.24
CA LEU A 167 44.24 46.48 -15.00
C LEU A 167 44.74 45.04 -15.07
N VAL A 168 44.39 44.28 -16.11
CA VAL A 168 44.67 42.84 -16.16
C VAL A 168 46.15 42.57 -16.38
N LEU A 169 46.87 43.34 -17.21
CA LEU A 169 48.33 43.18 -17.34
C LEU A 169 49.07 43.45 -16.03
N PRO A 170 48.87 44.60 -15.34
CA PRO A 170 49.55 44.83 -14.07
C PRO A 170 49.05 43.90 -12.97
N ALA A 171 47.75 43.55 -12.93
CA ALA A 171 47.24 42.59 -11.96
C ALA A 171 47.79 41.18 -12.21
N LEU A 172 47.96 40.73 -13.46
CA LEU A 172 48.61 39.44 -13.78
C LEU A 172 50.09 39.46 -13.45
N ALA A 173 50.77 40.58 -13.71
CA ALA A 173 52.17 40.75 -13.32
C ALA A 173 52.30 40.66 -11.79
N LEU A 174 51.44 41.37 -11.06
CA LEU A 174 51.37 41.35 -9.61
C LEU A 174 50.98 39.96 -9.07
N TRP A 175 50.00 39.29 -9.68
CA TRP A 175 49.58 37.95 -9.33
C TRP A 175 50.69 36.93 -9.59
N ARG A 176 51.42 37.03 -10.70
CA ARG A 176 52.55 36.14 -10.95
C ARG A 176 53.69 36.37 -9.96
N TRP A 177 53.93 37.62 -9.58
CA TRP A 177 54.96 37.96 -8.61
C TRP A 177 54.58 37.63 -7.16
N ILE A 178 53.30 37.71 -6.79
CA ILE A 178 52.83 37.52 -5.40
C ILE A 178 52.15 36.17 -5.18
N LEU A 179 51.28 35.70 -6.09
CA LEU A 179 50.59 34.41 -5.96
C LEU A 179 51.46 33.20 -6.25
N ALA A 180 52.46 33.31 -7.13
CA ALA A 180 53.41 32.20 -7.31
C ALA A 180 54.21 31.89 -6.01
N PRO A 181 54.75 32.88 -5.27
CA PRO A 181 55.38 32.61 -3.98
C PRO A 181 54.36 32.27 -2.89
N SER A 182 53.23 32.99 -2.79
CA SER A 182 52.25 32.74 -1.73
C SER A 182 51.47 31.44 -1.90
N GLY A 183 51.21 30.98 -3.14
CA GLY A 183 50.63 29.66 -3.39
C GLY A 183 51.56 28.51 -2.99
N ARG A 184 52.88 28.70 -3.13
CA ARG A 184 53.88 27.74 -2.65
C ARG A 184 53.90 27.69 -1.12
N LEU A 185 53.78 28.84 -0.46
CA LEU A 185 53.69 28.94 1.00
C LEU A 185 52.35 28.37 1.53
N LEU A 186 51.22 28.71 0.91
CA LEU A 186 49.91 28.17 1.28
C LEU A 186 49.86 26.65 1.10
N GLY A 187 50.42 26.12 0.02
CA GLY A 187 50.47 24.67 -0.21
C GLY A 187 51.23 23.92 0.87
N ILE A 188 52.30 24.51 1.42
CA ILE A 188 53.05 23.94 2.54
C ILE A 188 52.19 23.98 3.81
N VAL A 189 51.59 25.13 4.13
CA VAL A 189 50.77 25.31 5.33
C VAL A 189 49.52 24.43 5.31
N LEU A 190 48.85 24.30 4.17
CA LEU A 190 47.64 23.48 4.04
C LEU A 190 47.94 21.98 4.15
N ARG A 191 49.13 21.55 3.71
CA ARG A 191 49.58 20.17 3.89
C ARG A 191 49.74 19.84 5.38
N GLU A 192 50.33 20.74 6.14
CA GLU A 192 50.52 20.57 7.58
C GLU A 192 49.19 20.53 8.35
N ILE A 193 48.24 21.39 7.98
CA ILE A 193 46.91 21.41 8.58
C ILE A 193 46.13 20.13 8.23
N GLY A 194 46.30 19.61 7.01
CA GLY A 194 45.66 18.37 6.57
C GLY A 194 46.11 17.15 7.39
N GLU A 195 47.39 17.07 7.73
CA GLU A 195 47.92 15.99 8.58
C GLU A 195 47.38 16.06 10.01
N ALA A 196 47.27 17.27 10.58
CA ALA A 196 46.72 17.48 11.90
C ALA A 196 45.21 17.11 11.98
N LEU A 197 44.43 17.51 10.97
CA LEU A 197 42.99 17.20 10.91
C LEU A 197 42.73 15.70 10.73
N GLY A 198 43.57 15.02 9.94
CA GLY A 198 43.46 13.58 9.71
C GLY A 198 43.61 12.76 11.00
N HIS A 199 44.42 13.23 11.94
CA HIS A 199 44.59 12.58 13.24
C HIS A 199 43.39 12.82 14.17
N ALA A 200 42.85 14.04 14.18
CA ALA A 200 41.68 14.38 14.97
C ALA A 200 40.42 13.61 14.51
N TRP A 201 40.24 13.46 13.20
CA TRP A 201 39.08 12.77 12.63
C TRP A 201 39.04 11.27 12.99
N ARG A 202 40.22 10.64 13.08
CA ARG A 202 40.34 9.22 13.46
C ARG A 202 39.91 8.98 14.92
N ALA A 203 40.10 9.97 15.80
CA ALA A 203 39.62 9.92 17.18
C ALA A 203 38.09 10.08 17.28
N ALA A 204 37.49 10.97 16.48
CA ALA A 204 36.04 11.19 16.47
C ALA A 204 35.24 9.91 16.07
N GLY A 205 35.78 9.12 15.15
CA GLY A 205 35.16 7.86 14.71
C GLY A 205 35.06 6.78 15.80
N TYR A 206 35.96 6.78 16.79
CA TYR A 206 35.89 5.83 17.92
C TYR A 206 34.77 6.19 18.90
N VAL A 207 34.58 7.48 19.17
CA VAL A 207 33.57 7.98 20.10
C VAL A 207 32.15 7.73 19.56
N ALA A 208 31.93 7.95 18.26
CA ALA A 208 30.64 7.71 17.62
C ALA A 208 30.20 6.23 17.70
N ARG A 209 31.13 5.28 17.57
CA ARG A 209 30.83 3.84 17.68
C ARG A 209 30.56 3.39 19.11
N ALA A 210 31.20 4.01 20.10
CA ALA A 210 30.89 3.76 21.51
C ALA A 210 29.48 4.24 21.85
N ALA A 211 29.11 5.46 21.42
CA ALA A 211 27.80 6.04 21.65
C ALA A 211 26.66 5.22 21.03
N GLY A 212 26.84 4.73 19.79
CA GLY A 212 25.84 3.88 19.12
C GLY A 212 25.57 2.56 19.85
N ARG A 213 26.59 1.99 20.51
CA ARG A 213 26.45 0.71 21.23
C ARG A 213 25.65 0.88 22.53
N VAL A 214 25.83 1.99 23.22
CA VAL A 214 25.10 2.32 24.46
C VAL A 214 23.63 2.58 24.14
N LEU A 215 23.34 3.38 23.10
CA LEU A 215 21.97 3.73 22.72
C LEU A 215 21.16 2.52 22.25
N GLY A 216 21.77 1.61 21.46
CA GLY A 216 21.11 0.38 21.01
C GLY A 216 20.78 -0.59 22.14
N THR A 217 21.57 -0.58 23.22
CA THR A 217 21.34 -1.44 24.39
C THR A 217 20.18 -0.93 25.24
N LEU A 218 20.09 0.38 25.47
CA LEU A 218 18.98 1.01 26.19
C LEU A 218 17.63 0.79 25.49
N PHE A 219 17.59 0.95 24.16
CA PHE A 219 16.35 0.83 23.40
C PHE A 219 15.77 -0.59 23.44
N ARG A 220 16.63 -1.61 23.43
CA ARG A 220 16.22 -3.02 23.54
C ARG A 220 15.61 -3.34 24.91
N TRP A 221 16.15 -2.77 25.98
CA TRP A 221 15.71 -3.02 27.35
C TRP A 221 14.35 -2.36 27.67
N ILE A 222 14.04 -1.22 27.05
CA ILE A 222 12.79 -0.47 27.30
C ILE A 222 11.61 -0.97 26.45
N PHE A 223 11.81 -1.27 25.15
CA PHE A 223 10.70 -1.50 24.23
C PHE A 223 10.47 -2.97 23.86
N LEU A 224 11.52 -3.79 23.75
CA LEU A 224 11.38 -5.14 23.21
C LEU A 224 10.95 -6.18 24.26
N GLU A 225 11.41 -6.05 25.50
CA GLU A 225 11.09 -6.97 26.60
C GLU A 225 9.59 -7.00 26.99
N PRO A 226 8.89 -5.85 27.17
CA PRO A 226 7.48 -5.87 27.58
C PRO A 226 6.55 -6.31 26.43
N ALA A 227 6.79 -5.85 25.20
CA ALA A 227 5.95 -6.19 24.04
C ALA A 227 6.00 -7.69 23.70
N ARG A 228 7.17 -8.32 23.85
CA ARG A 228 7.36 -9.75 23.56
C ARG A 228 6.69 -10.65 24.61
N ARG A 229 6.51 -10.17 25.84
CA ARG A 229 5.77 -10.85 26.90
C ARG A 229 4.27 -10.81 26.64
N VAL A 230 3.72 -9.64 26.31
CA VAL A 230 2.28 -9.48 25.99
C VAL A 230 1.88 -10.31 24.77
N TYR A 231 2.71 -10.37 23.72
CA TYR A 231 2.41 -11.14 22.51
C TYR A 231 2.44 -12.65 22.74
N ARG A 232 3.40 -13.17 23.51
CA ARG A 232 3.51 -14.62 23.82
C ARG A 232 2.49 -15.10 24.86
N THR A 233 2.09 -14.25 25.79
CA THR A 233 1.07 -14.60 26.80
C THR A 233 -0.34 -14.67 26.20
N VAL A 234 -0.62 -13.93 25.12
CA VAL A 234 -1.97 -13.79 24.56
C VAL A 234 -2.21 -14.64 23.32
N LEU A 235 -1.24 -14.77 22.39
CA LEU A 235 -1.53 -15.35 21.07
C LEU A 235 -1.33 -16.87 20.98
N THR A 236 -0.38 -17.43 21.74
CA THR A 236 -0.03 -18.85 21.64
C THR A 236 -1.05 -19.81 22.29
N PRO A 237 -1.69 -19.51 23.44
CA PRO A 237 -2.69 -20.42 24.02
C PRO A 237 -4.05 -20.37 23.31
N VAL A 238 -4.40 -19.23 22.69
CA VAL A 238 -5.66 -19.06 21.92
C VAL A 238 -5.62 -19.86 20.63
N GLY A 239 -4.45 -19.98 19.98
CA GLY A 239 -4.28 -20.75 18.75
C GLY A 239 -4.48 -22.26 18.92
N HIS A 240 -4.12 -22.83 20.08
CA HIS A 240 -4.25 -24.27 20.31
C HIS A 240 -5.64 -24.68 20.83
N LEU A 241 -6.26 -23.89 21.71
CA LEU A 241 -7.58 -24.23 22.26
C LEU A 241 -8.74 -24.03 21.26
N VAL A 242 -8.64 -23.05 20.35
CA VAL A 242 -9.62 -22.88 19.26
C VAL A 242 -9.53 -24.04 18.26
N ARG A 243 -8.33 -24.61 18.07
CA ARG A 243 -8.12 -25.70 17.14
C ARG A 243 -8.65 -27.03 17.67
N ASP A 244 -8.51 -27.31 18.96
CA ASP A 244 -8.89 -28.62 19.51
C ASP A 244 -10.36 -28.70 19.97
N LEU A 245 -10.97 -27.60 20.44
CA LEU A 245 -12.38 -27.61 20.90
C LEU A 245 -13.43 -27.24 19.84
N VAL A 246 -13.08 -26.53 18.76
CA VAL A 246 -14.08 -26.06 17.78
C VAL A 246 -13.98 -26.83 16.46
N LEU A 247 -12.76 -27.06 15.95
CA LEU A 247 -12.60 -27.74 14.67
C LEU A 247 -12.90 -29.24 14.76
N HIS A 248 -12.66 -29.88 15.90
CA HIS A 248 -12.92 -31.31 16.07
C HIS A 248 -14.43 -31.66 16.13
N PRO A 249 -15.27 -31.03 16.99
CA PRO A 249 -16.70 -31.36 17.06
C PRO A 249 -17.49 -30.84 15.84
N VAL A 250 -17.07 -29.74 15.22
CA VAL A 250 -17.70 -29.24 13.98
C VAL A 250 -17.38 -30.17 12.81
N ALA A 251 -16.18 -30.76 12.76
CA ALA A 251 -15.84 -31.75 11.73
C ALA A 251 -16.64 -33.06 11.89
N GLU A 252 -16.96 -33.47 13.11
CA GLU A 252 -17.81 -34.65 13.36
C GLU A 252 -19.29 -34.37 13.04
N ALA A 253 -19.83 -33.22 13.48
CA ALA A 253 -21.19 -32.79 13.16
C ALA A 253 -21.39 -32.60 11.64
N ALA A 254 -20.40 -32.04 10.94
CA ALA A 254 -20.45 -31.88 9.48
C ALA A 254 -20.44 -33.23 8.73
N ARG A 255 -19.73 -34.24 9.25
CA ARG A 255 -19.72 -35.60 8.66
C ARG A 255 -21.03 -36.37 8.92
N ALA A 256 -21.74 -36.08 10.01
CA ALA A 256 -23.08 -36.60 10.26
C ALA A 256 -24.13 -35.98 9.31
N ILE A 257 -24.11 -34.65 9.18
CA ILE A 257 -25.01 -33.91 8.28
C ILE A 257 -24.73 -34.28 6.80
N GLY A 258 -23.46 -34.41 6.42
CA GLY A 258 -23.08 -34.82 5.06
C GLY A 258 -23.55 -36.23 4.68
N ARG A 259 -23.69 -37.14 5.64
CA ARG A 259 -24.29 -38.47 5.41
C ARG A 259 -25.81 -38.38 5.22
N ALA A 260 -26.51 -37.61 6.05
CA ALA A 260 -27.95 -37.39 5.93
C ALA A 260 -28.33 -36.73 4.59
N VAL A 261 -27.57 -35.73 4.15
CA VAL A 261 -27.79 -35.06 2.86
C VAL A 261 -27.52 -35.99 1.68
N ARG A 262 -26.49 -36.85 1.76
CA ARG A 262 -26.24 -37.85 0.70
C ARG A 262 -27.34 -38.91 0.62
N GLN A 263 -27.87 -39.34 1.76
CA GLN A 263 -28.97 -40.30 1.83
C GLN A 263 -30.26 -39.70 1.25
N ALA A 264 -30.64 -38.50 1.71
CA ALA A 264 -31.82 -37.78 1.20
C ALA A 264 -31.70 -37.47 -0.29
N ARG A 265 -30.49 -37.13 -0.76
CA ARG A 265 -30.25 -36.91 -2.19
C ARG A 265 -30.35 -38.20 -3.00
N ALA A 266 -29.90 -39.33 -2.48
CA ALA A 266 -30.02 -40.63 -3.15
C ALA A 266 -31.48 -41.10 -3.23
N ASP A 267 -32.25 -40.92 -2.15
CA ASP A 267 -33.66 -41.30 -2.11
C ASP A 267 -34.53 -40.38 -2.96
N LEU A 268 -34.24 -39.07 -2.96
CA LEU A 268 -34.85 -38.13 -3.89
C LEU A 268 -34.51 -38.50 -5.35
N ARG A 269 -33.28 -38.94 -5.63
CA ARG A 269 -32.88 -39.41 -6.97
C ARG A 269 -33.63 -40.66 -7.38
N ARG A 270 -33.83 -41.62 -6.47
CA ARG A 270 -34.61 -42.84 -6.74
C ARG A 270 -36.09 -42.53 -6.98
N ALA A 271 -36.65 -41.61 -6.21
CA ALA A 271 -38.05 -41.20 -6.33
C ALA A 271 -38.34 -40.37 -7.61
N LEU A 272 -37.39 -39.52 -8.03
CA LEU A 272 -37.56 -38.68 -9.24
C LEU A 272 -37.14 -39.36 -10.55
N PHE A 273 -36.14 -40.25 -10.55
CA PHE A 273 -35.59 -40.84 -11.78
C PHE A 273 -35.92 -42.33 -11.95
N GLY A 274 -36.65 -42.94 -11.02
CA GLY A 274 -36.92 -44.37 -11.05
C GLY A 274 -35.70 -45.22 -10.65
N GLU A 275 -35.95 -46.50 -10.38
CA GLU A 275 -34.94 -47.45 -9.92
C GLU A 275 -33.82 -47.64 -10.96
N PRO A 276 -32.53 -47.47 -10.59
CA PRO A 276 -31.44 -47.84 -11.47
C PRO A 276 -31.41 -49.36 -11.64
N ARG A 277 -31.48 -49.83 -12.90
CA ARG A 277 -31.29 -51.24 -13.27
C ARG A 277 -30.02 -51.78 -12.61
N ARG A 278 -30.16 -52.85 -11.83
CA ARG A 278 -29.04 -53.55 -11.17
C ARG A 278 -27.99 -53.92 -12.21
N PRO A 279 -26.72 -53.47 -12.09
CA PRO A 279 -25.65 -54.04 -12.88
C PRO A 279 -25.48 -55.50 -12.47
N ALA A 280 -25.50 -56.39 -13.46
CA ALA A 280 -25.26 -57.81 -13.29
C ALA A 280 -23.90 -58.06 -12.61
N PRO A 281 -23.77 -59.10 -11.78
CA PRO A 281 -22.49 -59.45 -11.17
C PRO A 281 -21.55 -59.91 -12.29
N VAL A 282 -20.60 -59.05 -12.67
CA VAL A 282 -19.49 -59.45 -13.52
C VAL A 282 -18.45 -60.08 -12.59
N GLU A 283 -18.22 -61.38 -12.79
CA GLU A 283 -17.17 -62.18 -12.16
C GLU A 283 -15.84 -61.43 -12.23
N ARG A 284 -15.38 -60.94 -11.07
CA ARG A 284 -14.01 -60.47 -10.92
C ARG A 284 -13.11 -61.70 -10.85
N ARG A 285 -12.64 -62.09 -12.04
CA ARG A 285 -11.57 -63.03 -12.30
C ARG A 285 -10.37 -62.77 -11.39
N GLU A 286 -10.05 -63.75 -10.54
CA GLU A 286 -8.78 -63.81 -9.83
C GLU A 286 -7.62 -63.92 -10.82
N PRO A 287 -6.53 -63.15 -10.67
CA PRO A 287 -5.24 -63.58 -11.14
C PRO A 287 -4.60 -64.42 -10.03
N GLY A 288 -4.82 -65.73 -10.12
CA GLY A 288 -3.98 -66.71 -9.46
C GLY A 288 -2.59 -66.75 -10.09
N GLY A 289 -1.60 -67.00 -9.24
CA GLY A 289 -0.32 -67.61 -9.61
C GLY A 289 0.68 -66.72 -10.33
N ARG A 290 1.75 -66.34 -9.63
CA ARG A 290 3.07 -66.71 -10.15
C ARG A 290 4.05 -67.02 -9.05
N ASP A 291 4.43 -68.29 -9.09
CA ASP A 291 5.33 -69.03 -8.25
C ASP A 291 6.66 -68.37 -7.93
N THR A 292 7.12 -68.78 -6.76
CA THR A 292 8.51 -68.82 -6.31
C THR A 292 9.47 -69.42 -7.34
N ARG A 293 10.71 -68.89 -7.30
CA ARG A 293 12.01 -69.56 -7.54
C ARG A 293 12.49 -69.79 -8.99
N THR A 294 13.65 -69.21 -9.27
CA THR A 294 14.94 -69.81 -9.73
C THR A 294 15.95 -68.65 -9.86
N LEU A 295 17.12 -68.62 -9.21
CA LEU A 295 18.39 -69.35 -9.48
C LEU A 295 18.84 -69.14 -10.94
N ASP A 296 20.05 -68.80 -11.34
CA ASP A 296 21.41 -68.77 -10.78
C ASP A 296 22.26 -67.87 -11.71
N GLY A 297 23.46 -67.47 -11.29
CA GLY A 297 24.48 -66.86 -12.15
C GLY A 297 25.57 -66.14 -11.38
#